data_AF-A0A660VFR5-F1
#
_entry.id   AF-A0A660VFR5-F1
#
_cell.length_a   1.000
_cell.length_b   1.000
_cell.length_c   1.000
_cell.angle_alpha   90.00
_cell.angle_beta   90.00
_cell.angle_gamma   90.00
#
_symmetry.space_group_name_H-M   'P 1'
#
loop_
_entity.id
_entity.type
_entity.pdbx_description
1 polymer ?
#
loop_
_entity_poly.entity_id
_entity_poly.type
_entity_poly.pdbx_seq_one_letter_code
_entity_poly.pdbx_strand_id
1 'polypeptide(L)'
;MRRGERGAAAAWALGLALGLGFAAVQAWLWTDLLARGSGPHAGVYESLFFGLTWIHAAHVALALMALLFAQVGILTGRYGAHRHAAVQNIAIFWHFMDVVWIVLFAGIFVF
;
A
#
# COMPACT_ATOMS: atom_id res chain seq x y z
N MET A 1 -26.21 9.83 4.98
CA MET A 1 -25.37 9.35 3.87
C MET A 1 -26.24 8.95 2.70
N ARG A 2 -26.19 9.71 1.61
CA ARG A 2 -26.85 9.44 0.32
C ARG A 2 -26.25 8.18 -0.32
N ARG A 3 -26.99 7.50 -1.22
CA ARG A 3 -26.59 6.22 -1.84
C ARG A 3 -25.19 6.26 -2.50
N GLY A 4 -24.82 7.40 -3.10
CA GLY A 4 -23.49 7.60 -3.71
C GLY A 4 -22.34 7.72 -2.69
N GLU A 5 -22.59 8.29 -1.50
CA GLU A 5 -21.58 8.44 -0.44
C GLU A 5 -21.24 7.08 0.20
N ARG A 6 -22.23 6.18 0.27
CA ARG A 6 -22.03 4.80 0.77
C ARG A 6 -21.17 3.97 -0.18
N GLY A 7 -21.36 4.13 -1.49
CA GLY A 7 -20.54 3.45 -2.50
C GLY A 7 -19.08 3.89 -2.44
N ALA A 8 -18.84 5.20 -2.31
CA ALA A 8 -17.49 5.72 -2.12
C ALA A 8 -16.85 5.18 -0.84
N ALA A 9 -17.52 5.28 0.31
CA ALA A 9 -16.97 4.78 1.57
C ALA A 9 -16.64 3.27 1.54
N ALA A 10 -17.44 2.46 0.83
CA ALA A 10 -17.18 1.04 0.64
C ALA A 10 -15.96 0.78 -0.26
N ALA A 11 -15.79 1.54 -1.35
CA ALA A 11 -14.63 1.41 -2.23
C ALA A 11 -13.32 1.75 -1.51
N TRP A 12 -13.32 2.81 -0.70
CA TRP A 12 -12.16 3.20 0.11
C TRP A 12 -11.84 2.18 1.22
N ALA A 13 -12.87 1.62 1.87
CA ALA A 13 -12.69 0.53 2.82
C ALA A 13 -12.09 -0.72 2.16
N LEU A 14 -12.54 -1.06 0.95
CA LEU A 14 -12.01 -2.17 0.19
C LEU A 14 -10.54 -1.95 -0.18
N GLY A 15 -10.18 -0.76 -0.67
CA GLY A 15 -8.79 -0.41 -0.97
C GLY A 15 -7.87 -0.57 0.25
N LEU A 16 -8.31 -0.08 1.41
CA LEU A 16 -7.58 -0.24 2.66
C LEU A 16 -7.43 -1.72 3.06
N ALA A 17 -8.50 -2.51 2.94
CA ALA A 17 -8.47 -3.93 3.28
C ALA A 17 -7.53 -4.74 2.38
N LEU A 18 -7.57 -4.49 1.06
CA LEU A 18 -6.68 -5.12 0.09
C LEU A 18 -5.21 -4.74 0.37
N GLY A 19 -4.96 -3.47 0.64
CA GLY A 19 -3.62 -2.99 0.97
C GLY A 19 -3.04 -3.59 2.26
N LEU A 20 -3.87 -3.73 3.30
CA LEU A 20 -3.47 -4.43 4.53
C LEU A 20 -3.19 -5.91 4.29
N GLY A 21 -4.03 -6.58 3.49
CA GLY A 21 -3.80 -7.97 3.09
C GLY A 21 -2.48 -8.15 2.33
N PHE A 22 -2.20 -7.26 1.38
CA PHE A 22 -0.93 -7.22 0.66
C PHE A 22 0.27 -7.05 1.61
N ALA A 23 0.20 -6.11 2.54
CA ALA A 23 1.27 -5.88 3.52
C ALA A 23 1.49 -7.12 4.42
N ALA A 24 0.42 -7.81 4.82
CA ALA A 24 0.51 -9.03 5.62
C ALA A 24 1.17 -10.19 4.84
N VAL A 25 0.80 -10.38 3.57
CA VAL A 25 1.43 -11.37 2.69
C VAL A 25 2.92 -11.07 2.51
N GLN A 26 3.30 -9.79 2.38
CA GLN A 26 4.71 -9.42 2.27
C GLN A 26 5.50 -9.66 3.56
N ALA A 27 4.94 -9.29 4.71
CA ALA A 27 5.56 -9.59 5.99
C ALA A 27 5.79 -11.10 6.16
N TRP A 28 4.80 -11.93 5.78
CA TRP A 28 4.94 -13.38 5.80
C TRP A 28 6.06 -13.87 4.89
N LEU A 29 6.13 -13.39 3.64
CA LEU A 29 7.19 -13.74 2.69
C LEU A 29 8.58 -13.44 3.26
N TRP A 30 8.80 -12.25 3.82
CA TRP A 30 10.08 -11.90 4.42
C TRP A 30 10.44 -12.81 5.60
N THR A 31 9.47 -13.12 6.47
CA THR A 31 9.74 -14.01 7.61
C THR A 31 10.09 -15.43 7.18
N ASP A 32 9.44 -15.96 6.14
CA ASP A 32 9.77 -17.29 5.59
C ASP A 32 11.17 -17.30 4.93
N LEU A 33 11.52 -16.26 4.17
CA LEU A 33 12.86 -16.12 3.56
C LEU A 33 13.96 -16.02 4.61
N LEU A 34 13.74 -15.19 5.64
CA LEU A 34 14.68 -15.06 6.76
C LEU A 34 14.85 -16.38 7.52
N ALA A 35 13.76 -17.12 7.75
CA ALA A 35 13.80 -18.43 8.40
C ALA A 35 14.57 -19.48 7.59
N ARG A 36 14.60 -19.36 6.26
CA ARG A 36 15.39 -20.21 5.35
C ARG A 36 16.85 -19.78 5.21
N GLY A 37 17.28 -18.73 5.92
CA GLY A 37 18.64 -18.20 5.87
C GLY A 37 18.90 -17.22 4.71
N SER A 38 17.88 -16.89 3.92
CA SER A 38 17.95 -15.89 2.85
C SER A 38 17.68 -14.51 3.44
N GLY A 39 18.67 -13.96 4.12
CA GLY A 39 18.62 -12.60 4.69
C GLY A 39 19.35 -11.55 3.84
N PRO A 40 19.23 -10.26 4.18
CA PRO A 40 19.89 -9.16 3.45
C PRO A 40 21.43 -9.23 3.44
N HIS A 41 22.02 -10.11 4.26
CA HIS A 41 23.46 -10.36 4.33
C HIS A 41 23.89 -11.67 3.65
N ALA A 42 22.95 -12.44 3.08
CA ALA A 42 23.24 -13.73 2.45
C ALA A 42 23.98 -13.58 1.10
N GLY A 43 23.72 -12.50 0.38
CA GLY A 43 24.33 -12.22 -0.92
C GLY A 43 23.87 -10.89 -1.51
N VAL A 44 24.43 -10.54 -2.67
CA VAL A 44 24.14 -9.28 -3.37
C VAL A 44 22.68 -9.23 -3.83
N TYR A 45 22.16 -10.35 -4.34
CA TYR A 45 20.77 -10.44 -4.80
C TYR A 45 19.78 -10.23 -3.64
N GLU A 46 19.99 -10.93 -2.53
CA GLU A 46 19.14 -10.84 -1.34
C GLU A 46 19.21 -9.43 -0.74
N SER A 47 20.40 -8.82 -0.69
CA SER A 47 20.58 -7.44 -0.23
C SER A 47 19.75 -6.46 -1.06
N LEU A 48 19.80 -6.57 -2.40
CA LEU A 48 19.01 -5.73 -3.31
C LEU A 48 17.50 -6.01 -3.18
N PHE A 49 17.11 -7.28 -3.09
CA PHE A 49 15.72 -7.71 -2.91
C PHE A 49 15.12 -7.08 -1.64
N PHE A 50 15.76 -7.28 -0.49
CA PHE A 50 15.27 -6.74 0.78
C PHE A 50 15.36 -5.21 0.79
N GLY A 51 16.42 -4.62 0.26
CA GLY A 51 16.57 -3.17 0.17
C GLY A 51 15.44 -2.50 -0.62
N LEU A 52 15.15 -2.99 -1.83
CA LEU A 52 14.09 -2.46 -2.70
C LEU A 52 12.68 -2.74 -2.16
N THR A 53 12.43 -3.95 -1.65
CA THR A 53 11.10 -4.31 -1.14
C THR A 53 10.78 -3.64 0.19
N TRP A 54 11.75 -3.46 1.10
CA TRP A 54 11.53 -2.76 2.36
C TRP A 54 11.32 -1.26 2.18
N ILE A 55 12.11 -0.59 1.34
CA ILE A 55 11.87 0.84 1.08
C ILE A 55 10.50 1.04 0.44
N HIS A 56 10.11 0.19 -0.50
CA HIS A 56 8.78 0.24 -1.07
C HIS A 56 7.68 0.00 -0.03
N ALA A 57 7.85 -1.00 0.84
CA ALA A 57 6.91 -1.29 1.91
C ALA A 57 6.76 -0.12 2.89
N ALA A 58 7.84 0.61 3.20
CA ALA A 58 7.76 1.83 4.00
C ALA A 58 6.86 2.89 3.35
N HIS A 59 6.93 3.06 2.02
CA HIS A 59 6.04 3.97 1.29
C HIS A 59 4.58 3.46 1.27
N VAL A 60 4.36 2.14 1.10
CA VAL A 60 3.03 1.53 1.19
C VAL A 60 2.41 1.74 2.57
N ALA A 61 3.19 1.64 3.65
CA ALA A 61 2.72 1.92 4.99
C ALA A 61 2.23 3.37 5.14
N LEU A 62 2.96 4.35 4.59
CA LEU A 62 2.53 5.75 4.56
C LEU A 62 1.26 5.94 3.72
N ALA A 63 1.13 5.22 2.61
CA ALA A 63 -0.05 5.26 1.75
C ALA A 63 -1.29 4.66 2.45
N LEU A 64 -1.12 3.56 3.18
CA LEU A 64 -2.16 2.94 4.02
C LEU A 64 -2.62 3.89 5.14
N MET A 65 -1.68 4.58 5.80
CA MET A 65 -2.02 5.59 6.79
C MET A 65 -2.84 6.73 6.18
N ALA A 66 -2.44 7.24 5.01
CA ALA A 66 -3.17 8.28 4.31
C ALA A 66 -4.58 7.84 3.89
N LEU A 67 -4.74 6.61 3.37
CA LEU A 67 -6.03 5.99 3.08
C LEU A 67 -6.91 5.89 4.33
N LEU A 68 -6.35 5.47 5.47
CA LEU A 68 -7.09 5.38 6.73
C LEU A 68 -7.58 6.76 7.18
N PHE A 69 -6.74 7.78 7.13
CA PHE A 69 -7.15 9.16 7.45
C PHE A 69 -8.25 9.66 6.52
N ALA A 70 -8.17 9.36 5.23
CA ALA A 70 -9.21 9.68 4.26
C ALA A 70 -10.51 8.93 4.55
N GLN A 71 -10.44 7.64 4.86
CA GLN A 71 -11.61 6.83 5.19
C GLN A 71 -12.33 7.37 6.44
N VAL A 72 -11.60 7.69 7.50
CA VAL A 72 -12.16 8.29 8.72
C VAL A 72 -12.79 9.65 8.42
N GLY A 73 -12.15 10.48 7.59
CA GLY A 73 -12.71 11.77 7.18
C GLY A 73 -14.00 11.64 6.35
N ILE A 74 -14.12 10.60 5.50
CA ILE A 74 -15.34 10.29 4.73
C ILE A 74 -16.47 9.87 5.68
N LEU A 75 -16.17 8.98 6.63
CA LEU A 75 -17.15 8.49 7.61
C LEU A 75 -17.66 9.59 8.56
N THR A 76 -16.80 10.54 8.92
CA THR A 76 -17.15 11.69 9.78
C THR A 76 -17.78 12.86 9.01
N GLY A 77 -17.95 12.75 7.69
CA GLY A 77 -18.52 13.81 6.86
C GLY A 77 -17.64 15.07 6.75
N ARG A 78 -16.34 14.94 7.05
CA ARG A 78 -15.39 16.07 7.16
C ARG A 78 -14.89 16.60 5.80
N TYR A 79 -15.34 16.00 4.71
CA TYR A 79 -15.03 16.41 3.34
C TYR A 79 -16.26 17.10 2.72
N GLY A 80 -16.32 18.42 2.85
CA GLY A 80 -17.18 19.27 2.03
C GLY A 80 -16.54 19.57 0.66
N ALA A 81 -17.24 20.34 -0.18
CA ALA A 81 -16.88 20.66 -1.57
C ALA A 81 -15.46 21.21 -1.79
N HIS A 82 -14.80 21.73 -0.76
CA HIS A 82 -13.47 22.34 -0.88
C HIS A 82 -12.29 21.37 -0.64
N ARG A 83 -12.52 20.18 -0.07
CA ARG A 83 -11.44 19.22 0.29
C ARG A 83 -11.32 18.02 -0.66
N HIS A 84 -11.92 18.09 -1.85
CA HIS A 84 -11.81 17.04 -2.88
C HIS A 84 -10.36 16.82 -3.35
N ALA A 85 -9.57 17.87 -3.46
CA ALA A 85 -8.18 17.78 -3.92
C ALA A 85 -7.30 16.89 -3.02
N ALA A 86 -7.46 16.99 -1.69
CA ALA A 86 -6.69 16.17 -0.76
C ALA A 86 -7.02 14.68 -0.88
N VAL A 87 -8.31 14.36 -0.99
CA VAL A 87 -8.79 12.97 -1.16
C VAL A 87 -8.32 12.42 -2.52
N GLN A 88 -8.41 13.22 -3.57
CA GLN A 88 -7.93 12.83 -4.90
C GLN A 88 -6.41 12.57 -4.92
N ASN A 89 -5.61 13.43 -4.27
CA ASN A 89 -4.17 13.24 -4.19
C ASN A 89 -3.79 11.97 -3.43
N ILE A 90 -4.52 11.63 -2.37
CA ILE A 90 -4.31 10.36 -1.63
C ILE A 90 -4.63 9.16 -2.52
N ALA A 91 -5.71 9.21 -3.30
CA ALA A 91 -6.05 8.14 -4.24
C ALA A 91 -5.01 7.97 -5.35
N ILE A 92 -4.49 9.07 -5.90
CA ILE A 92 -3.41 9.04 -6.90
C ILE A 92 -2.13 8.47 -6.28
N PHE A 93 -1.79 8.91 -5.06
CA PHE A 93 -0.61 8.40 -4.35
C PHE A 93 -0.72 6.89 -4.09
N TRP A 94 -1.90 6.40 -3.71
CA TRP A 94 -2.16 4.96 -3.55
C TRP A 94 -1.92 4.19 -4.85
N HIS A 95 -2.55 4.59 -5.95
CA HIS A 95 -2.37 3.90 -7.23
C HIS A 95 -0.96 4.01 -7.80
N PHE A 96 -0.26 5.10 -7.52
CA PHE A 96 1.15 5.22 -7.88
C PHE A 96 2.00 4.17 -7.16
N MET A 97 1.73 3.86 -5.89
CA MET A 97 2.40 2.78 -5.18
C MET A 97 2.12 1.41 -5.82
N ASP A 98 0.88 1.14 -6.24
CA ASP A 98 0.52 -0.10 -6.94
C ASP A 98 1.37 -0.29 -8.22
N VAL A 99 1.56 0.78 -9.00
CA VAL A 99 2.36 0.75 -10.23
C VAL A 99 3.84 0.47 -9.93
N VAL A 100 4.41 1.14 -8.92
CA VAL A 100 5.80 0.90 -8.52
C VAL A 100 5.98 -0.56 -8.09
N TRP A 101 5.00 -1.14 -7.40
CA TRP A 101 5.05 -2.54 -7.00
C TRP A 101 5.09 -3.50 -8.18
N ILE A 102 4.28 -3.25 -9.21
CA ILE A 102 4.27 -4.08 -10.43
C ILE A 102 5.64 -4.06 -11.12
N VAL A 103 6.27 -2.89 -11.19
CA VAL A 103 7.62 -2.75 -11.77
C VAL A 103 8.66 -3.51 -10.94
N LEU A 104 8.63 -3.40 -9.61
CA LEU A 104 9.52 -4.16 -8.73
C LEU A 104 9.30 -5.66 -8.85
N PHE A 105 8.04 -6.11 -8.86
CA PHE A 105 7.72 -7.52 -9.01
C PHE A 105 8.26 -8.09 -10.33
N ALA A 106 8.03 -7.39 -11.44
CA ALA A 106 8.57 -7.79 -12.73
C ALA A 106 10.11 -7.82 -12.73
N GLY A 107 10.75 -6.77 -12.20
CA GLY A 107 12.21 -6.66 -12.16
C GLY A 107 12.92 -7.66 -11.24
N ILE A 108 12.22 -8.20 -10.23
CA ILE A 108 12.79 -9.14 -9.25
C ILE A 108 12.47 -10.58 -9.64
N PHE A 109 11.23 -10.87 -10.03
CA PHE A 109 10.75 -12.24 -10.19
C PHE A 109 10.64 -12.70 -11.64
N VAL A 110 10.56 -11.78 -12.61
CA VAL A 110 10.33 -12.12 -14.03
C VAL A 110 11.59 -11.94 -14.88
N PHE A 111 12.36 -10.88 -14.63
CA PHE A 111 13.63 -10.59 -15.30
C PHE A 111 14.82 -10.99 -14.44
#